data_AF-A0A7V4MI13-F1
#
_entry.id   AF-A0A7V4MI13-F1
#
_cell.length_a   1.000
_cell.length_b   1.000
_cell.length_c   1.000
_cell.angle_alpha   90.00
_cell.angle_beta   90.00
_cell.angle_gamma   90.00
#
_symmetry.space_group_name_H-M   'P 1'
#
loop_
_entity.id
_entity.type
_entity.pdbx_description
1 polymer ?
#
loop_
_entity_poly.entity_id
_entity_poly.type
_entity_poly.pdbx_seq_one_letter_code
_entity_poly.pdbx_strand_id
1 'polypeptide(L)'
;MRKSAITMLVLCFLFGFSGADAAESLSGRIFIQVESRGEAWYLDPVTGKRLSLGKPDESFLAAARLAKGITDANIEKIPTGLVVKGGADSDGDGIEDSYESALGTDIHKKDSDGDSFSDKDEVISGHNPNGPGKIISDQSLIKSARGKFFLQVQSHGRLWYVNPADSRKYHISGPSDMFYLIRAVGTGISNKDLSRYQVGSTSAIAANPPTPSYPTPSASPSSIKSKVAKAVATGDKKTVMDNFLPERKKMASFTIDFLNEEGRRALAQLINQSELIENKADKQVYGTSIEFNGRRVDIKYEVVKTDGGWKMNNL
;
A
#
# COMPACT_ATOMS: atom_id res chain seq x y z
N MET A 1 35.03 -33.24 -46.75
CA MET A 1 34.01 -33.51 -45.70
C MET A 1 34.71 -33.74 -44.36
N ARG A 2 34.77 -32.73 -43.50
CA ARG A 2 35.07 -32.88 -42.07
C ARG A 2 34.15 -31.91 -41.33
N LYS A 3 33.11 -32.45 -40.68
CA LYS A 3 32.16 -31.69 -39.87
C LYS A 3 32.81 -31.45 -38.51
N SER A 4 33.13 -30.21 -38.18
CA SER A 4 33.51 -29.82 -36.82
C SER A 4 32.24 -29.60 -36.01
N ALA A 5 31.96 -30.51 -35.08
CA ALA A 5 30.87 -30.36 -34.12
C ALA A 5 31.32 -29.41 -33.01
N ILE A 6 30.57 -28.34 -32.81
CA ILE A 6 30.71 -27.41 -31.67
C ILE A 6 30.03 -28.09 -30.48
N THR A 7 30.81 -28.57 -29.52
CA THR A 7 30.30 -29.06 -28.24
C THR A 7 29.94 -27.85 -27.37
N MET A 8 28.65 -27.54 -27.33
CA MET A 8 28.07 -26.56 -26.42
C MET A 8 28.06 -27.14 -25.00
N LEU A 9 29.01 -26.72 -24.17
CA LEU A 9 29.06 -27.07 -22.75
C LEU A 9 27.98 -26.30 -22.00
N VAL A 10 26.82 -26.94 -21.79
CA VAL A 10 25.78 -26.44 -20.88
C VAL A 10 26.26 -26.65 -19.46
N LEU A 11 26.68 -25.57 -18.80
CA LEU A 11 27.05 -25.56 -17.39
C LEU A 11 25.76 -25.63 -16.54
N CYS A 12 25.27 -26.84 -16.29
CA CYS A 12 24.23 -27.08 -15.28
C CYS A 12 24.82 -26.79 -13.89
N PHE A 13 24.40 -25.67 -13.28
CA PHE A 13 24.55 -25.46 -11.84
C PHE A 13 23.67 -26.47 -11.10
N LEU A 14 24.24 -27.62 -10.76
CA LEU A 14 23.69 -28.55 -9.77
C LEU A 14 23.97 -27.95 -8.38
N PHE A 15 23.08 -27.09 -7.88
CA PHE A 15 23.06 -26.80 -6.45
C PHE A 15 22.53 -28.04 -5.73
N GLY A 16 23.45 -28.83 -5.17
CA GLY A 16 23.14 -29.80 -4.14
C GLY A 16 22.71 -29.07 -2.88
N PHE A 17 21.42 -29.02 -2.60
CA PHE A 17 20.90 -28.61 -1.30
C PHE A 17 21.09 -29.78 -0.32
N SER A 18 22.12 -29.70 0.51
CA SER A 18 22.22 -30.48 1.74
C SER A 18 21.18 -29.94 2.72
N GLY A 19 20.11 -30.70 2.94
CA GLY A 19 19.08 -30.37 3.92
C GLY A 19 19.59 -30.52 5.34
N ALA A 20 19.52 -29.42 6.10
CA ALA A 20 19.36 -29.41 7.57
C ALA A 20 19.20 -28.00 8.16
N ASP A 21 19.29 -26.91 7.39
CA ASP A 21 19.11 -25.55 7.92
C ASP A 21 18.07 -24.76 7.10
N ALA A 22 17.06 -24.26 7.80
CA ALA A 22 15.86 -23.57 7.32
C ALA A 22 15.01 -24.35 6.27
N ALA A 23 14.02 -25.12 6.73
CA ALA A 23 12.78 -25.25 5.97
C ALA A 23 12.16 -23.84 5.89
N GLU A 24 12.55 -23.07 4.88
CA GLU A 24 12.10 -21.70 4.72
C GLU A 24 10.57 -21.73 4.58
N SER A 25 9.88 -21.18 5.57
CA SER A 25 8.42 -21.20 5.57
C SER A 25 7.94 -20.41 4.35
N LEU A 26 7.32 -21.12 3.41
CA LEU A 26 6.65 -20.53 2.25
C LEU A 26 5.44 -19.67 2.67
N SER A 27 5.02 -19.82 3.92
CA SER A 27 3.93 -19.10 4.56
C SER A 27 4.12 -17.58 4.49
N GLY A 28 3.07 -16.89 4.04
CA GLY A 28 3.02 -15.44 3.90
C GLY A 28 3.78 -14.87 2.71
N ARG A 29 4.34 -15.71 1.83
CA ARG A 29 5.00 -15.27 0.59
C ARG A 29 3.99 -14.97 -0.52
N ILE A 30 4.43 -14.08 -1.40
CA ILE A 30 3.83 -13.86 -2.71
C ILE A 30 4.59 -14.70 -3.74
N PHE A 31 3.86 -15.43 -4.56
CA PHE A 31 4.37 -16.30 -5.60
C PHE A 31 3.85 -15.92 -6.98
N ILE A 32 4.67 -16.13 -8.00
CA ILE A 32 4.31 -16.04 -9.42
C ILE A 32 4.32 -17.46 -9.99
N GLN A 33 3.21 -17.89 -10.57
CA GLN A 33 3.08 -19.20 -11.18
C GLN A 33 3.81 -19.23 -12.54
N VAL A 34 4.99 -19.85 -12.60
CA VAL A 34 5.89 -19.75 -13.77
C VAL A 34 5.59 -20.75 -14.89
N GLU A 35 4.81 -21.79 -14.61
CA GLU A 35 4.41 -22.82 -15.58
C GLU A 35 2.97 -22.60 -16.10
N SER A 36 2.47 -21.37 -16.01
CA SER A 36 1.14 -20.93 -16.46
C SER A 36 1.24 -19.51 -17.05
N ARG A 37 0.26 -18.64 -16.79
CA ARG A 37 0.18 -17.27 -17.33
C ARG A 37 0.85 -16.24 -16.43
N GLY A 38 1.65 -16.67 -15.45
CA GLY A 38 2.27 -15.77 -14.48
C GLY A 38 1.30 -15.27 -13.40
N GLU A 39 0.28 -16.06 -13.07
CA GLU A 39 -0.70 -15.70 -12.04
C GLU A 39 -0.01 -15.50 -10.68
N ALA A 40 -0.41 -14.45 -9.96
CA ALA A 40 0.10 -14.14 -8.64
C ALA A 40 -0.74 -14.80 -7.54
N TRP A 41 -0.06 -15.39 -6.56
CA TRP A 41 -0.65 -16.12 -5.44
C TRP A 41 -0.05 -15.65 -4.13
N TYR A 42 -0.86 -15.55 -3.09
CA TYR A 42 -0.40 -15.30 -1.73
C TYR A 42 -0.71 -16.51 -0.86
N LEU A 43 0.28 -17.04 -0.16
CA LEU A 43 0.07 -18.13 0.79
C LEU A 43 -0.26 -17.54 2.16
N ASP A 44 -1.52 -17.55 2.57
CA ASP A 44 -1.94 -16.90 3.81
C ASP A 44 -1.33 -17.58 5.05
N PRO A 45 -0.56 -16.85 5.89
CA PRO A 45 0.11 -17.44 7.03
C PRO A 45 -0.82 -17.76 8.19
N VAL A 46 -2.08 -17.31 8.14
CA VAL A 46 -3.09 -17.63 9.14
C VAL A 46 -3.78 -18.95 8.80
N THR A 47 -4.22 -19.12 7.54
CA THR A 47 -5.00 -20.29 7.12
C THR A 47 -4.17 -21.39 6.47
N GLY A 48 -2.94 -21.09 6.03
CA GLY A 48 -2.10 -22.00 5.24
C GLY A 48 -2.63 -22.24 3.82
N LYS A 49 -3.63 -21.47 3.37
CA LYS A 49 -4.27 -21.62 2.06
C LYS A 49 -3.71 -20.63 1.05
N ARG A 50 -3.68 -21.01 -0.23
CA ARG A 50 -3.29 -20.13 -1.32
C ARG A 50 -4.47 -19.27 -1.76
N LEU A 51 -4.24 -17.97 -1.91
CA LEU A 51 -5.20 -16.98 -2.39
C LEU A 51 -4.71 -16.45 -3.73
N SER A 52 -5.59 -16.45 -4.73
CA SER A 52 -5.29 -15.77 -6.00
C SER A 52 -5.31 -14.26 -5.75
N LEU A 53 -4.26 -13.57 -6.18
CA LEU A 53 -4.19 -12.11 -6.13
C LEU A 53 -4.82 -11.46 -7.37
N GLY A 54 -4.97 -12.20 -8.47
CA GLY A 54 -5.68 -11.73 -9.65
C GLY A 54 -5.07 -10.45 -10.25
N LYS A 55 -5.93 -9.51 -10.66
CA LYS A 55 -5.52 -8.21 -11.21
C LYS A 55 -5.03 -7.25 -10.10
N PRO A 56 -4.29 -6.18 -10.45
CA PRO A 56 -3.81 -5.21 -9.47
C PRO A 56 -4.88 -4.69 -8.49
N ASP A 57 -6.06 -4.31 -8.98
CA ASP A 57 -7.16 -3.81 -8.12
C ASP A 57 -7.68 -4.90 -7.15
N GLU A 58 -7.81 -6.13 -7.64
CA GLU A 58 -8.24 -7.29 -6.85
C GLU A 58 -7.21 -7.63 -5.77
N SER A 59 -5.93 -7.61 -6.13
CA SER A 59 -4.82 -7.90 -5.22
C SER A 59 -4.70 -6.86 -4.10
N PHE A 60 -4.89 -5.58 -4.43
CA PHE A 60 -4.90 -4.51 -3.44
C PHE A 60 -6.06 -4.65 -2.47
N LEU A 61 -7.26 -4.93 -2.98
CA LEU A 61 -8.43 -5.17 -2.13
C LEU A 61 -8.27 -6.44 -1.27
N ALA A 62 -7.64 -7.49 -1.78
CA ALA A 62 -7.32 -8.68 -1.01
C ALA A 62 -6.33 -8.36 0.12
N ALA A 63 -5.25 -7.65 -0.18
CA ALA A 63 -4.26 -7.19 0.81
C ALA A 63 -4.91 -6.35 1.92
N ALA A 64 -5.76 -5.38 1.56
CA ALA A 64 -6.48 -4.55 2.51
C ALA A 64 -7.43 -5.35 3.43
N ARG A 65 -8.08 -6.40 2.91
CA ARG A 65 -8.96 -7.26 3.71
C ARG A 65 -8.21 -8.22 4.64
N LEU A 66 -7.04 -8.67 4.21
CA LEU A 66 -6.15 -9.52 5.00
C LEU A 66 -5.36 -8.71 6.05
N ALA A 67 -5.34 -7.39 5.92
CA ALA A 67 -4.55 -6.51 6.76
C ALA A 67 -5.00 -6.55 8.22
N LYS A 68 -4.03 -6.73 9.11
CA LYS A 68 -4.24 -6.58 10.56
C LYS A 68 -3.94 -5.15 10.99
N GLY A 69 -4.67 -4.64 11.98
CA GLY A 69 -4.35 -3.33 12.54
C GLY A 69 -2.96 -3.32 13.19
N ILE A 70 -2.19 -2.25 12.97
CA ILE A 70 -0.92 -1.98 13.65
C ILE A 70 -0.83 -0.50 14.05
N THR A 71 -0.20 -0.23 15.18
CA THR A 71 0.07 1.12 15.67
C THR A 71 1.28 1.73 14.98
N ASP A 72 1.36 3.06 14.95
CA ASP A 72 2.47 3.83 14.38
C ASP A 72 3.80 3.41 15.05
N ALA A 73 3.80 3.40 16.38
CA ALA A 73 4.95 2.99 17.18
C ALA A 73 5.43 1.54 16.97
N ASN A 74 4.57 0.65 16.46
CA ASN A 74 4.97 -0.73 16.16
C ASN A 74 5.44 -0.86 14.71
N ILE A 75 4.75 -0.23 13.74
CA ILE A 75 5.13 -0.34 12.34
C ILE A 75 6.49 0.34 12.06
N GLU A 76 6.84 1.39 12.81
CA GLU A 76 8.15 2.06 12.75
C GLU A 76 9.31 1.15 13.18
N LYS A 77 9.06 0.15 14.05
CA LYS A 77 10.07 -0.81 14.53
C LYS A 77 10.35 -1.94 13.53
N ILE A 78 9.73 -1.92 12.35
CA ILE A 78 9.99 -2.85 11.26
C ILE A 78 10.79 -2.11 10.19
N PRO A 79 11.99 -2.58 9.80
CA PRO A 79 12.79 -1.92 8.77
C PRO A 79 12.02 -1.74 7.46
N THR A 80 12.23 -0.61 6.78
CA THR A 80 11.53 -0.33 5.52
C THR A 80 12.31 -0.90 4.32
N GLY A 81 11.59 -1.50 3.37
CA GLY A 81 12.10 -1.83 2.04
C GLY A 81 11.62 -0.79 1.03
N LEU A 82 12.29 -0.68 -0.10
CA LEU A 82 11.91 0.25 -1.17
C LEU A 82 11.55 -0.54 -2.43
N VAL A 83 10.50 -0.11 -3.12
CA VAL A 83 10.13 -0.63 -4.45
C VAL A 83 10.14 0.56 -5.40
N VAL A 84 11.09 0.55 -6.34
CA VAL A 84 11.22 1.62 -7.34
C VAL A 84 10.24 1.33 -8.48
N LYS A 85 9.27 2.22 -8.70
CA LYS A 85 8.31 2.14 -9.82
C LYS A 85 8.51 3.23 -10.86
N GLY A 86 9.28 4.28 -10.55
CA GLY A 86 9.51 5.44 -11.42
C GLY A 86 8.43 6.51 -11.27
N GLY A 87 7.95 6.73 -10.05
CA GLY A 87 7.05 7.82 -9.69
C GLY A 87 7.74 9.19 -9.65
N ALA A 88 7.02 10.21 -9.17
CA ALA A 88 7.63 11.50 -8.86
C ALA A 88 8.63 11.34 -7.71
N ASP A 89 9.77 12.02 -7.84
CA ASP A 89 10.90 12.06 -6.93
C ASP A 89 11.37 13.52 -6.96
N SER A 90 10.78 14.32 -6.08
CA SER A 90 10.78 15.78 -6.14
C SER A 90 12.14 16.39 -5.79
N ASP A 91 12.93 15.72 -4.95
CA ASP A 91 14.27 16.16 -4.57
C ASP A 91 15.39 15.41 -5.32
N GLY A 92 15.09 14.27 -5.96
CA GLY A 92 16.03 13.47 -6.71
C GLY A 92 16.97 12.65 -5.83
N ASP A 93 16.54 12.21 -4.64
CA ASP A 93 17.28 11.27 -3.80
C ASP A 93 17.06 9.80 -4.24
N GLY A 94 15.95 9.53 -4.92
CA GLY A 94 15.57 8.22 -5.45
C GLY A 94 14.62 7.41 -4.56
N ILE A 95 14.01 8.01 -3.55
CA ILE A 95 12.72 7.65 -2.98
C ILE A 95 11.64 8.46 -3.72
N GLU A 96 10.48 7.88 -3.95
CA GLU A 96 9.37 8.60 -4.58
C GLU A 96 8.55 9.37 -3.53
N ASP A 97 7.99 10.51 -3.90
CA ASP A 97 7.22 11.41 -3.00
C ASP A 97 6.15 10.66 -2.19
N SER A 98 5.47 9.69 -2.82
CA SER A 98 4.44 8.86 -2.18
C SER A 98 4.98 7.94 -1.08
N TYR A 99 6.24 7.52 -1.21
CA TYR A 99 6.96 6.66 -0.28
C TYR A 99 7.67 7.47 0.80
N GLU A 100 8.14 8.68 0.47
CA GLU A 100 8.63 9.66 1.42
C GLU A 100 7.54 10.12 2.37
N SER A 101 6.37 10.50 1.83
CA SER A 101 5.16 10.72 2.63
C SER A 101 4.90 9.51 3.53
N ALA A 102 5.02 8.30 2.94
CA ALA A 102 5.12 6.96 3.54
C ALA A 102 5.87 6.86 4.88
N LEU A 103 7.06 7.46 4.85
CA LEU A 103 8.08 7.41 5.87
C LEU A 103 8.03 8.60 6.82
N GLY A 104 7.37 9.68 6.40
CA GLY A 104 7.34 10.95 7.12
C GLY A 104 8.49 11.88 6.79
N THR A 105 9.25 11.58 5.72
CA THR A 105 10.33 12.43 5.20
C THR A 105 9.80 13.61 4.37
N ASP A 106 10.64 14.60 4.12
CA ASP A 106 10.36 15.83 3.39
C ASP A 106 10.67 15.66 1.90
N ILE A 107 9.62 15.57 1.08
CA ILE A 107 9.69 15.34 -0.38
C ILE A 107 10.55 16.35 -1.17
N HIS A 108 10.99 17.43 -0.53
CA HIS A 108 11.80 18.47 -1.15
C HIS A 108 13.23 18.51 -0.62
N LYS A 109 13.64 17.51 0.18
CA LYS A 109 14.96 17.44 0.78
C LYS A 109 15.49 16.01 0.81
N LYS A 110 16.64 15.85 0.14
CA LYS A 110 17.34 14.56 0.11
C LYS A 110 17.70 14.01 1.47
N ASP A 111 17.86 14.89 2.45
CA ASP A 111 18.25 14.63 3.83
C ASP A 111 17.26 15.37 4.72
N SER A 112 16.28 14.64 5.23
CA SER A 112 15.13 15.20 5.94
C SER A 112 15.47 15.65 7.35
N ASP A 113 16.38 14.95 8.03
CA ASP A 113 16.76 15.23 9.42
C ASP A 113 18.04 16.09 9.55
N GLY A 114 18.75 16.28 8.44
CA GLY A 114 19.91 17.17 8.31
C GLY A 114 21.21 16.58 8.82
N ASP A 115 21.33 15.25 8.91
CA ASP A 115 22.50 14.55 9.46
C ASP A 115 23.60 14.22 8.42
N SER A 116 23.44 14.72 7.19
CA SER A 116 24.32 14.54 6.02
C SER A 116 24.22 13.19 5.30
N PHE A 117 23.26 12.34 5.67
CA PHE A 117 22.91 11.15 4.90
C PHE A 117 21.60 11.36 4.15
N SER A 118 21.46 10.78 2.96
CA SER A 118 20.19 10.88 2.24
C SER A 118 19.15 9.92 2.83
N ASP A 119 17.87 10.30 2.80
CA ASP A 119 16.76 9.50 3.30
C ASP A 119 16.78 8.08 2.68
N LYS A 120 17.08 8.00 1.38
CA LYS A 120 17.33 6.75 0.67
C LYS A 120 18.46 5.91 1.27
N ASP A 121 19.63 6.50 1.45
CA ASP A 121 20.81 5.80 1.96
C ASP A 121 20.54 5.26 3.37
N GLU A 122 19.83 6.03 4.17
CA GLU A 122 19.40 5.65 5.50
C GLU A 122 18.42 4.49 5.48
N VAL A 123 17.35 4.55 4.68
CA VAL A 123 16.37 3.47 4.55
C VAL A 123 17.02 2.17 4.07
N ILE A 124 17.91 2.23 3.08
CA ILE A 124 18.63 1.05 2.58
C ILE A 124 19.52 0.46 3.69
N SER A 125 20.18 1.32 4.46
CA SER A 125 21.11 0.95 5.53
C SER A 125 20.44 0.64 6.88
N GLY A 126 19.12 0.83 7.00
CA GLY A 126 18.35 0.63 8.23
C GLY A 126 18.51 1.73 9.28
N HIS A 127 18.93 2.93 8.86
CA HIS A 127 18.90 4.15 9.66
C HIS A 127 17.52 4.81 9.60
N ASN A 128 17.30 5.75 10.51
CA ASN A 128 16.04 6.44 10.68
C ASN A 128 16.07 7.77 9.90
N PRO A 129 15.37 7.91 8.77
CA PRO A 129 15.45 9.10 7.93
C PRO A 129 14.80 10.37 8.53
N ASN A 130 14.32 10.29 9.76
CA ASN A 130 13.67 11.40 10.46
C ASN A 130 14.30 11.63 11.84
N GLY A 131 15.49 11.11 12.09
CA GLY A 131 16.20 11.35 13.34
C GLY A 131 17.39 10.43 13.55
N PRO A 132 18.20 10.70 14.56
CA PRO A 132 19.56 10.17 14.63
C PRO A 132 19.62 8.64 14.72
N GLY A 133 20.51 8.05 13.91
CA GLY A 133 20.99 6.69 14.09
C GLY A 133 20.09 5.59 13.53
N LYS A 134 20.26 4.37 14.04
CA LYS A 134 19.56 3.18 13.50
C LYS A 134 18.12 3.09 13.99
N ILE A 135 17.24 2.58 13.13
CA ILE A 135 15.88 2.20 13.54
C ILE A 135 15.98 1.18 14.69
N ILE A 136 15.30 1.47 15.80
CA ILE A 136 15.21 0.54 16.94
C ILE A 136 14.24 -0.59 16.55
N SER A 137 14.80 -1.63 15.93
CA SER A 137 14.01 -2.77 15.44
C SER A 137 13.53 -3.68 16.58
N ASP A 138 12.29 -4.18 16.49
CA ASP A 138 11.76 -5.20 17.41
C ASP A 138 11.70 -6.55 16.70
N GLN A 139 12.67 -7.42 17.02
CA GLN A 139 12.82 -8.73 16.37
C GLN A 139 11.65 -9.68 16.64
N SER A 140 11.00 -9.57 17.82
CA SER A 140 9.83 -10.39 18.15
C SER A 140 8.63 -9.96 17.31
N LEU A 141 8.40 -8.64 17.23
CA LEU A 141 7.39 -8.06 16.36
C LEU A 141 7.62 -8.46 14.91
N ILE A 142 8.82 -8.25 14.38
CA ILE A 142 9.20 -8.59 12.99
C ILE A 142 8.92 -10.06 12.71
N LYS A 143 9.38 -10.97 13.58
CA LYS A 143 9.13 -12.42 13.43
C LYS A 143 7.63 -12.73 13.37
N SER A 144 6.83 -12.06 14.19
CA SER A 144 5.38 -12.23 14.19
C SER A 144 4.69 -11.56 12.99
N ALA A 145 5.31 -10.54 12.40
CA ALA A 145 4.75 -9.72 11.33
C ALA A 145 5.05 -10.27 9.93
N ARG A 146 6.14 -11.01 9.75
CA ARG A 146 6.55 -11.60 8.47
C ARG A 146 5.40 -12.30 7.77
N GLY A 147 5.23 -11.92 6.51
CA GLY A 147 4.26 -12.50 5.60
C GLY A 147 2.84 -11.99 5.78
N LYS A 148 2.61 -10.95 6.57
CA LYS A 148 1.28 -10.40 6.82
C LYS A 148 1.14 -9.01 6.22
N PHE A 149 -0.09 -8.68 5.87
CA PHE A 149 -0.50 -7.31 5.57
C PHE A 149 -0.89 -6.59 6.86
N PHE A 150 -0.61 -5.29 6.92
CA PHE A 150 -0.96 -4.44 8.05
C PHE A 150 -1.58 -3.13 7.59
N LEU A 151 -2.63 -2.72 8.30
CA LEU A 151 -3.23 -1.40 8.17
C LEU A 151 -2.78 -0.57 9.36
N GLN A 152 -2.11 0.53 9.09
CA GLN A 152 -1.72 1.50 10.11
C GLN A 152 -2.97 2.26 10.59
N VAL A 153 -3.40 2.02 11.83
CA VAL A 153 -4.73 2.45 12.32
C VAL A 153 -4.75 3.80 13.03
N GLN A 154 -3.60 4.38 13.37
CA GLN A 154 -3.51 5.65 14.12
C GLN A 154 -3.28 6.85 13.19
N SER A 155 -2.49 6.66 12.14
CA SER A 155 -2.19 7.68 11.12
C SER A 155 -3.12 7.58 9.89
N HIS A 156 -2.62 7.96 8.72
CA HIS A 156 -3.31 8.15 7.43
C HIS A 156 -3.94 6.89 6.80
N GLY A 157 -4.02 5.75 7.50
CA GLY A 157 -4.61 4.52 6.95
C GLY A 157 -3.74 3.86 5.88
N ARG A 158 -2.45 3.68 6.19
CA ARG A 158 -1.46 3.14 5.24
C ARG A 158 -1.43 1.61 5.27
N LEU A 159 -1.36 1.01 4.09
CA LEU A 159 -1.26 -0.44 3.93
C LEU A 159 0.21 -0.84 3.77
N TRP A 160 0.60 -1.86 4.50
CA TRP A 160 1.96 -2.38 4.53
C TRP A 160 1.97 -3.89 4.32
N TYR A 161 2.98 -4.40 3.62
CA TYR A 161 3.30 -5.83 3.57
C TYR A 161 4.68 -6.07 4.18
N VAL A 162 4.79 -7.01 5.11
CA VAL A 162 6.10 -7.40 5.67
C VAL A 162 6.59 -8.63 4.92
N ASN A 163 7.61 -8.47 4.08
CA ASN A 163 8.11 -9.57 3.26
C ASN A 163 8.85 -10.61 4.14
N PRO A 164 8.47 -11.90 4.08
CA PRO A 164 9.19 -12.94 4.81
C PRO A 164 10.65 -13.09 4.43
N ALA A 165 11.05 -12.76 3.19
CA ALA A 165 12.40 -13.03 2.71
C ALA A 165 13.46 -12.08 3.30
N ASP A 166 13.14 -10.80 3.42
CA ASP A 166 14.07 -9.76 3.89
C ASP A 166 13.67 -9.16 5.26
N SER A 167 12.50 -9.51 5.79
CA SER A 167 11.94 -8.98 7.04
C SER A 167 11.69 -7.46 7.02
N ARG A 168 11.55 -6.87 5.82
CA ARG A 168 11.25 -5.46 5.62
C ARG A 168 9.76 -5.23 5.34
N LYS A 169 9.26 -4.05 5.72
CA LYS A 169 7.92 -3.57 5.37
C LYS A 169 7.93 -2.78 4.07
N TYR A 170 6.89 -2.96 3.27
CA TYR A 170 6.70 -2.30 1.99
C TYR A 170 5.37 -1.56 1.97
N HIS A 171 5.39 -0.27 1.65
CA HIS A 171 4.19 0.55 1.54
C HIS A 171 3.40 0.20 0.27
N ILE A 172 2.07 0.17 0.39
CA ILE A 172 1.15 -0.10 -0.73
C ILE A 172 0.09 0.99 -0.74
N SER A 173 0.29 2.06 -1.52
CA SER A 173 -0.67 3.18 -1.61
C SER A 173 -1.87 2.88 -2.52
N GLY A 174 -1.76 1.85 -3.37
CA GLY A 174 -2.84 1.48 -4.29
C GLY A 174 -2.51 0.30 -5.20
N PRO A 175 -3.37 0.04 -6.20
CA PRO A 175 -3.23 -1.08 -7.14
C PRO A 175 -1.90 -1.10 -7.89
N SER A 176 -1.41 0.05 -8.35
CA SER A 176 -0.12 0.15 -9.04
C SER A 176 1.02 -0.31 -8.15
N ASP A 177 1.06 0.14 -6.89
CA ASP A 177 2.07 -0.27 -5.92
C ASP A 177 2.00 -1.76 -5.62
N MET A 178 0.78 -2.31 -5.52
CA MET A 178 0.60 -3.74 -5.32
C MET A 178 1.17 -4.54 -6.50
N PHE A 179 0.99 -4.07 -7.74
CA PHE A 179 1.59 -4.70 -8.91
C PHE A 179 3.12 -4.67 -8.87
N TYR A 180 3.73 -3.52 -8.56
CA TYR A 180 5.19 -3.42 -8.47
C TYR A 180 5.75 -4.20 -7.29
N LEU A 181 5.06 -4.23 -6.15
CA LEU A 181 5.41 -5.06 -5.01
C LEU A 181 5.42 -6.53 -5.40
N ILE A 182 4.34 -7.03 -6.02
CA ILE A 182 4.25 -8.42 -6.48
C ILE A 182 5.41 -8.77 -7.42
N ARG A 183 5.82 -7.85 -8.30
CA ARG A 183 6.97 -8.06 -9.19
C ARG A 183 8.31 -8.05 -8.46
N ALA A 184 8.44 -7.22 -7.43
CA ALA A 184 9.68 -7.06 -6.69
C ALA A 184 9.94 -8.22 -5.72
N VAL A 185 8.89 -8.69 -5.02
CA VAL A 185 9.02 -9.71 -3.96
C VAL A 185 8.46 -11.07 -4.35
N GLY A 186 7.75 -11.15 -5.48
CA GLY A 186 7.14 -12.39 -5.98
C GLY A 186 8.19 -13.41 -6.37
N THR A 187 8.07 -14.61 -5.83
CA THR A 187 8.99 -15.72 -6.14
C THR A 187 8.33 -16.73 -7.07
N GLY A 188 9.09 -17.32 -8.00
CA GLY A 188 8.56 -18.31 -8.92
C GLY A 188 8.11 -19.59 -8.20
N ILE A 189 6.94 -20.13 -8.57
CA ILE A 189 6.44 -21.42 -8.06
C ILE A 189 5.94 -22.31 -9.20
N SER A 190 6.26 -23.61 -9.13
CA SER A 190 5.79 -24.61 -10.08
C SER A 190 4.31 -24.96 -9.84
N ASN A 191 3.64 -25.50 -10.86
CA ASN A 191 2.26 -25.98 -10.73
C ASN A 191 2.16 -27.08 -9.68
N LYS A 192 3.16 -27.97 -9.63
CA LYS A 192 3.26 -29.09 -8.67
C LYS A 192 3.41 -28.63 -7.23
N ASP A 193 4.19 -27.58 -6.99
CA ASP A 193 4.41 -27.07 -5.63
C ASP A 193 3.24 -26.23 -5.16
N LEU A 194 2.69 -25.39 -6.04
CA LEU A 194 1.52 -24.59 -5.75
C LEU A 194 0.28 -25.46 -5.47
N SER A 195 0.13 -26.62 -6.14
CA SER A 195 -1.02 -27.54 -5.93
C SER A 195 -1.03 -28.23 -4.57
N ARG A 196 0.06 -28.16 -3.79
CA ARG A 196 0.12 -28.70 -2.43
C ARG A 196 -0.73 -27.89 -1.44
N TYR A 197 -1.06 -26.65 -1.81
CA TYR A 197 -1.82 -25.73 -0.97
C TYR A 197 -3.27 -25.67 -1.43
N GLN A 198 -4.18 -25.86 -0.48
CA GLN A 198 -5.61 -25.71 -0.75
C GLN A 198 -5.93 -24.28 -1.15
N VAL A 199 -6.83 -24.12 -2.12
CA VAL A 199 -7.36 -22.81 -2.49
C VAL A 199 -8.18 -22.26 -1.32
N GLY A 200 -7.85 -21.04 -0.88
CA GLY A 200 -8.61 -20.33 0.14
C GLY A 200 -9.91 -19.76 -0.42
N SER A 201 -10.95 -19.68 0.42
CA SER A 201 -12.24 -19.13 0.01
C SER A 201 -12.12 -17.63 -0.28
N THR A 202 -12.60 -17.21 -1.45
CA THR A 202 -12.81 -15.78 -1.78
C THR A 202 -13.82 -15.11 -0.84
N SER A 203 -14.53 -15.86 0.00
CA SER A 203 -15.41 -15.31 1.04
C SER A 203 -14.67 -14.48 2.10
N ALA A 204 -13.38 -14.73 2.35
CA ALA A 204 -12.54 -13.83 3.17
C ALA A 204 -12.25 -12.49 2.44
N ILE A 205 -12.35 -12.50 1.11
CA ILE A 205 -12.32 -11.33 0.21
C ILE A 205 -13.74 -10.72 0.08
N ALA A 206 -14.79 -11.36 0.60
CA ALA A 206 -16.17 -10.85 0.61
C ALA A 206 -16.57 -10.20 1.95
N ALA A 207 -15.80 -10.42 3.02
CA ALA A 207 -15.99 -9.72 4.28
C ALA A 207 -15.57 -8.24 4.13
N ASN A 208 -16.32 -7.32 4.75
CA ASN A 208 -15.88 -5.95 4.89
C ASN A 208 -14.50 -5.94 5.57
N PRO A 209 -13.52 -5.15 5.08
CA PRO A 209 -12.25 -4.98 5.78
C PRO A 209 -12.54 -4.62 7.24
N PRO A 210 -11.68 -5.03 8.20
CA PRO A 210 -11.88 -4.69 9.60
C PRO A 210 -12.16 -3.19 9.69
N THR A 211 -13.39 -2.87 10.13
CA THR A 211 -13.75 -1.48 10.43
C THR A 211 -12.76 -1.07 11.50
N PRO A 212 -11.94 -0.02 11.30
CA PRO A 212 -11.04 0.41 12.35
C PRO A 212 -11.91 0.67 13.57
N SER A 213 -11.62 -0.01 14.67
CA SER A 213 -12.22 0.32 15.96
C SER A 213 -11.57 1.60 16.42
N TYR A 214 -12.05 2.71 15.87
CA TYR A 214 -11.70 4.03 16.34
C TYR A 214 -12.25 4.15 17.76
N PRO A 215 -11.43 4.54 18.76
CA PRO A 215 -12.00 5.13 19.94
C PRO A 215 -12.98 6.24 19.52
N THR A 216 -14.09 6.32 20.25
CA THR A 216 -15.22 7.25 20.09
C THR A 216 -14.75 8.61 19.55
N PRO A 217 -15.41 9.15 18.50
CA PRO A 217 -14.80 10.07 17.55
C PRO A 217 -14.41 11.41 18.18
N SER A 218 -13.11 11.68 18.21
CA SER A 218 -12.61 13.03 17.99
C SER A 218 -12.37 13.15 16.49
N ALA A 219 -13.20 13.94 15.80
CA ALA A 219 -13.17 14.06 14.34
C ALA A 219 -11.82 14.63 13.87
N SER A 220 -10.92 13.78 13.42
CA SER A 220 -9.75 14.21 12.65
C SER A 220 -10.17 14.42 11.19
N PRO A 221 -9.58 15.36 10.46
CA PRO A 221 -9.84 15.56 9.02
C PRO A 221 -9.63 14.29 8.17
N SER A 222 -8.65 13.45 8.53
CA SER A 222 -8.38 12.17 7.87
C SER A 222 -9.54 11.17 8.02
N SER A 223 -10.28 11.23 9.14
CA SER A 223 -11.50 10.42 9.33
C SER A 223 -12.64 10.82 8.39
N ILE A 224 -12.70 12.09 7.98
CA ILE A 224 -13.76 12.58 7.06
C ILE A 224 -13.45 12.20 5.63
N LYS A 225 -12.19 12.31 5.21
CA LYS A 225 -11.71 11.87 3.90
C LYS A 225 -12.12 10.42 3.61
N SER A 226 -11.74 9.50 4.50
CA SER A 226 -12.06 8.07 4.36
C SER A 226 -13.57 7.78 4.43
N LYS A 227 -14.30 8.47 5.31
CA LYS A 227 -15.76 8.33 5.43
C LYS A 227 -16.49 8.79 4.17
N VAL A 228 -16.11 9.94 3.62
CA VAL A 228 -16.71 10.47 2.38
C VAL A 228 -16.35 9.57 1.20
N ALA A 229 -15.08 9.17 1.05
CA ALA A 229 -14.68 8.26 -0.03
C ALA A 229 -15.50 6.97 -0.03
N LYS A 230 -15.70 6.34 1.14
CA LYS A 230 -16.55 5.15 1.27
C LYS A 230 -18.00 5.43 0.84
N ALA A 231 -18.56 6.53 1.31
CA ALA A 231 -19.94 6.91 0.99
C ALA A 231 -20.13 7.22 -0.51
N VAL A 232 -19.15 7.88 -1.15
CA VAL A 232 -19.13 8.12 -2.59
C VAL A 232 -19.13 6.78 -3.33
N ALA A 233 -18.22 5.87 -2.99
CA ALA A 233 -18.09 4.56 -3.64
C ALA A 233 -19.40 3.74 -3.59
N THR A 234 -20.11 3.77 -2.46
CA THR A 234 -21.37 3.02 -2.27
C THR A 234 -22.59 3.78 -2.76
N GLY A 235 -22.46 5.04 -3.22
CA GLY A 235 -23.59 5.89 -3.56
C GLY A 235 -24.45 6.29 -2.35
N ASP A 236 -23.90 6.24 -1.13
CA ASP A 236 -24.58 6.68 0.09
C ASP A 236 -24.64 8.21 0.13
N LYS A 237 -25.60 8.74 -0.62
CA LYS A 237 -25.84 10.17 -0.81
C LYS A 237 -26.07 10.91 0.50
N LYS A 238 -26.77 10.29 1.46
CA LYS A 238 -27.05 10.90 2.76
C LYS A 238 -25.75 11.13 3.52
N THR A 239 -24.91 10.10 3.62
CA THR A 239 -23.62 10.23 4.31
C THR A 239 -22.72 11.22 3.60
N VAL A 240 -22.68 11.24 2.26
CA VAL A 240 -21.93 12.27 1.53
C VAL A 240 -22.40 13.67 1.94
N MET A 241 -23.70 13.97 1.81
CA MET A 241 -24.24 15.29 2.15
C MET A 241 -24.00 15.68 3.62
N ASP A 242 -24.10 14.74 4.56
CA ASP A 242 -23.90 15.02 5.99
C ASP A 242 -22.45 15.41 6.34
N ASN A 243 -21.47 15.10 5.48
CA ASN A 243 -20.06 15.44 5.69
C ASN A 243 -19.58 16.65 4.88
N PHE A 244 -20.45 17.29 4.09
CA PHE A 244 -20.18 18.56 3.43
C PHE A 244 -20.74 19.74 4.24
N LEU A 245 -20.19 20.93 3.99
CA LEU A 245 -20.78 22.18 4.50
C LEU A 245 -22.24 22.32 4.03
N PRO A 246 -23.14 22.92 4.85
CA PRO A 246 -24.56 23.06 4.51
C PRO A 246 -24.82 23.62 3.11
N GLU A 247 -24.08 24.66 2.72
CA GLU A 247 -24.17 25.33 1.42
C GLU A 247 -23.59 24.50 0.25
N ARG A 248 -22.83 23.44 0.55
CA ARG A 248 -22.20 22.54 -0.43
C ARG A 248 -22.95 21.23 -0.62
N LYS A 249 -23.98 20.96 0.20
CA LYS A 249 -24.78 19.74 0.10
C LYS A 249 -25.42 19.53 -1.27
N LYS A 250 -25.86 20.61 -1.93
CA LYS A 250 -26.47 20.53 -3.28
C LYS A 250 -25.46 20.10 -4.34
N MET A 251 -24.24 20.64 -4.29
CA MET A 251 -23.12 20.23 -5.15
C MET A 251 -22.78 18.76 -4.91
N ALA A 252 -22.58 18.37 -3.64
CA ALA A 252 -22.23 16.99 -3.30
C ALA A 252 -23.32 15.98 -3.73
N SER A 253 -24.59 16.33 -3.54
CA SER A 253 -25.74 15.57 -4.05
C SER A 253 -25.69 15.40 -5.56
N PHE A 254 -25.45 16.48 -6.30
CA PHE A 254 -25.39 16.45 -7.76
C PHE A 254 -24.27 15.55 -8.26
N THR A 255 -23.09 15.60 -7.66
CA THR A 255 -21.96 14.73 -8.02
C THR A 255 -22.31 13.25 -7.89
N ILE A 256 -23.02 12.85 -6.83
CA ILE A 256 -23.42 11.45 -6.63
C ILE A 256 -24.49 11.01 -7.63
N ASP A 257 -25.44 11.90 -7.96
CA ASP A 257 -26.49 11.60 -8.94
C ASP A 257 -25.96 11.54 -10.38
N PHE A 258 -24.98 12.39 -10.70
CA PHE A 258 -24.37 12.50 -12.02
C PHE A 258 -23.47 11.31 -12.34
N LEU A 259 -22.69 10.84 -11.37
CA LEU A 259 -21.74 9.76 -11.58
C LEU A 259 -22.45 8.39 -11.56
N ASN A 260 -22.14 7.57 -12.56
CA ASN A 260 -22.47 6.15 -12.53
C ASN A 260 -21.59 5.41 -11.49
N GLU A 261 -21.82 4.11 -11.29
CA GLU A 261 -21.10 3.34 -10.27
C GLU A 261 -19.58 3.36 -10.44
N GLU A 262 -19.10 3.24 -11.68
CA GLU A 262 -17.68 3.26 -12.01
C GLU A 262 -17.06 4.64 -11.72
N GLY A 263 -17.72 5.72 -12.14
CA GLY A 263 -17.30 7.08 -11.85
C GLY A 263 -17.28 7.40 -10.36
N ARG A 264 -18.23 6.87 -9.58
CA ARG A 264 -18.22 7.00 -8.12
C ARG A 264 -17.05 6.25 -7.48
N ARG A 265 -16.72 5.05 -7.95
CA ARG A 265 -15.55 4.30 -7.46
C ARG A 265 -14.24 5.02 -7.82
N ALA A 266 -14.13 5.54 -9.03
CA ALA A 266 -12.97 6.34 -9.45
C ALA A 266 -12.80 7.59 -8.59
N LEU A 267 -13.88 8.36 -8.36
CA LEU A 267 -13.83 9.53 -7.49
C LEU A 267 -13.48 9.16 -6.04
N ALA A 268 -14.06 8.09 -5.50
CA ALA A 268 -13.72 7.60 -4.17
C ALA A 268 -12.24 7.21 -4.03
N GLN A 269 -11.67 6.63 -5.09
CA GLN A 269 -10.25 6.30 -5.14
C GLN A 269 -9.39 7.58 -5.15
N LEU A 270 -9.75 8.57 -5.97
CA LEU A 270 -9.06 9.88 -6.00
C LEU A 270 -9.12 10.57 -4.64
N ILE A 271 -10.28 10.55 -3.97
CA ILE A 271 -10.41 11.07 -2.61
C ILE A 271 -9.50 10.31 -1.67
N ASN A 272 -9.43 8.98 -1.72
CA ASN A 272 -8.56 8.21 -0.82
C ASN A 272 -7.07 8.44 -1.08
N GLN A 273 -6.68 8.62 -2.34
CA GLN A 273 -5.29 8.79 -2.77
C GLN A 273 -4.79 10.23 -2.65
N SER A 274 -5.66 11.20 -2.38
CA SER A 274 -5.25 12.60 -2.25
C SER A 274 -4.30 12.83 -1.06
N GLU A 275 -3.33 13.70 -1.25
CA GLU A 275 -2.29 14.00 -0.27
C GLU A 275 -2.59 15.31 0.44
N LEU A 276 -2.17 15.44 1.70
CA LEU A 276 -2.34 16.67 2.45
C LEU A 276 -1.31 17.70 1.97
N ILE A 277 -1.79 18.78 1.37
CA ILE A 277 -0.98 19.88 0.80
C ILE A 277 -0.85 21.05 1.78
N GLU A 278 -1.89 21.29 2.60
CA GLU A 278 -1.90 22.37 3.58
C GLU A 278 -2.54 21.88 4.88
N ASN A 279 -1.91 22.15 6.02
CA ASN A 279 -2.40 21.76 7.35
C ASN A 279 -2.48 22.97 8.30
N LYS A 280 -3.67 23.53 8.46
CA LYS A 280 -3.98 24.59 9.43
C LYS A 280 -4.98 24.09 10.47
N ALA A 281 -5.04 24.78 11.61
CA ALA A 281 -5.90 24.42 12.74
C ALA A 281 -7.40 24.39 12.37
N ASP A 282 -7.80 25.18 11.39
CA ASP A 282 -9.17 25.38 10.91
C ASP A 282 -9.40 24.89 9.47
N LYS A 283 -8.33 24.52 8.74
CA LYS A 283 -8.41 24.15 7.33
C LYS A 283 -7.33 23.15 6.95
N GLN A 284 -7.71 22.13 6.20
CA GLN A 284 -6.79 21.24 5.52
C GLN A 284 -7.09 21.21 4.02
N VAL A 285 -6.05 21.24 3.20
CA VAL A 285 -6.17 21.12 1.75
C VAL A 285 -5.55 19.81 1.33
N TYR A 286 -6.31 19.02 0.59
CA TYR A 286 -5.86 17.79 -0.02
C TYR A 286 -5.75 17.98 -1.52
N GLY A 287 -4.84 17.27 -2.18
CA GLY A 287 -4.84 17.23 -3.63
C GLY A 287 -4.28 15.97 -4.23
N THR A 288 -4.59 15.78 -5.50
CA THR A 288 -4.17 14.64 -6.31
C THR A 288 -4.04 15.12 -7.75
N SER A 289 -3.43 14.32 -8.61
CA SER A 289 -3.28 14.63 -10.03
C SER A 289 -3.81 13.49 -10.87
N ILE A 290 -4.57 13.81 -11.91
CA ILE A 290 -5.01 12.86 -12.92
C ILE A 290 -4.44 13.22 -14.28
N GLU A 291 -4.29 12.23 -15.15
CA GLU A 291 -4.01 12.47 -16.56
C GLU A 291 -5.32 12.45 -17.35
N PHE A 292 -5.64 13.56 -18.02
CA PHE A 292 -6.85 13.71 -18.82
C PHE A 292 -6.48 14.29 -20.18
N ASN A 293 -6.76 13.55 -21.26
CA ASN A 293 -6.40 13.91 -22.63
C ASN A 293 -4.90 14.26 -22.80
N GLY A 294 -4.01 13.50 -22.15
CA GLY A 294 -2.56 13.72 -22.20
C GLY A 294 -2.07 14.97 -21.47
N ARG A 295 -2.92 15.54 -20.59
CA ARG A 295 -2.56 16.66 -19.73
C ARG A 295 -2.72 16.25 -18.27
N ARG A 296 -1.73 16.60 -17.44
CA ARG A 296 -1.86 16.52 -15.99
C ARG A 296 -2.85 17.59 -15.52
N VAL A 297 -3.84 17.17 -14.74
CA VAL A 297 -4.83 18.04 -14.11
C VAL A 297 -4.72 17.84 -12.61
N ASP A 298 -4.36 18.91 -11.90
CA ASP A 298 -4.29 18.90 -10.44
C ASP A 298 -5.66 19.21 -9.86
N ILE A 299 -6.10 18.36 -8.94
CA ILE A 299 -7.37 18.45 -8.25
C ILE A 299 -7.06 18.73 -6.80
N LYS A 300 -7.73 19.73 -6.22
CA LYS A 300 -7.60 20.08 -4.80
C LYS A 300 -8.97 20.20 -4.17
N TYR A 301 -9.10 19.67 -2.97
CA TYR A 301 -10.29 19.88 -2.14
C TYR A 301 -9.90 20.22 -0.70
N GLU A 302 -10.81 20.90 -0.02
CA GLU A 302 -10.60 21.46 1.30
C GLU A 302 -11.53 20.81 2.31
N VAL A 303 -10.99 20.56 3.49
CA VAL A 303 -11.72 20.17 4.68
C VAL A 303 -11.57 21.29 5.69
N VAL A 304 -12.67 21.88 6.13
CA VAL A 304 -12.68 23.01 7.07
C VAL A 304 -13.29 22.60 8.40
N LYS A 305 -12.81 23.22 9.49
CA LYS A 305 -13.32 22.99 10.83
C LYS A 305 -14.54 23.88 11.07
N THR A 306 -15.61 23.28 11.58
CA THR A 306 -16.84 23.99 12.01
C THR A 306 -17.13 23.69 13.47
N ASP A 307 -18.08 24.40 14.07
CA ASP A 307 -18.56 24.12 15.44
C ASP A 307 -19.08 22.67 15.58
N GLY A 308 -19.56 22.08 14.48
CA GLY A 308 -20.05 20.69 14.41
C GLY A 308 -19.00 19.66 13.97
N GLY A 309 -17.71 20.03 14.00
CA GLY A 309 -16.60 19.21 13.52
C GLY A 309 -16.15 19.57 12.10
N TRP A 310 -15.24 18.77 11.54
CA TRP A 310 -14.72 19.02 10.20
C TRP A 310 -15.77 18.73 9.11
N LYS A 311 -15.68 19.41 7.96
CA LYS A 311 -16.57 19.24 6.80
C LYS A 311 -15.82 19.48 5.51
N MET A 312 -16.19 18.78 4.44
CA MET A 312 -15.70 19.07 3.10
C MET A 312 -16.34 20.36 2.56
N ASN A 313 -15.52 21.27 2.05
CA ASN A 313 -15.96 22.50 1.39
C ASN A 313 -16.21 22.29 -0.11
N ASN A 314 -15.44 21.41 -0.75
CA ASN A 314 -15.55 21.12 -2.18
C ASN A 314 -15.14 19.68 -2.47
N LEU A 315 -15.36 19.27 -3.72
CA LEU A 315 -14.98 17.98 -4.27
C LEU A 315 -14.81 18.06 -5.79
#